data_AF-A0A6A6ALA9-F1
#
_entry.id   AF-A0A6A6ALA9-F1
#
_cell.length_a   1.000
_cell.length_b   1.000
_cell.length_c   1.000
_cell.angle_alpha   90.00
_cell.angle_beta   90.00
_cell.angle_gamma   90.00
#
_symmetry.space_group_name_H-M   'P 1'
#
loop_
_entity.id
_entity.type
_entity.pdbx_description
1 polymer ?
#
loop_
_entity_poly.entity_id
_entity_poly.type
_entity_poly.pdbx_seq_one_letter_code
_entity_poly.pdbx_strand_id
1 'polypeptide(L)'
;ILDALDECGSRKELMGVIKKMSAWQSQGLHLLLTSRREGDIETTLGRILKGENILCIQTEAVDHDIKSYVRQRLSDEESLQKWKADTTIRQRIESSVMEGAHGMFRWAACQLDILGECRNRRQLLQALADLPPDLDETYNRILGAIKKSDIPYAIRILRWLAFSSRPMMLAEVAEIAAIDADRRPGFDRDEVLEDPLEVLSICSSLVTLAASHSVDSDSRYDVPVGSVVLLAHYSVKEYLISERIRQSKASIYSMDPVLCHQHIAKCCIQYLLQFNTPHALTEE
;
A
#
# COMPACT_ATOMS: atom_id res chain seq x y z
N ILE A 1 5.26 13.05 17.36
CA ILE A 1 4.03 12.58 16.68
C ILE A 1 4.16 11.07 16.54
N LEU A 2 3.12 10.32 16.86
CA LEU A 2 3.03 8.87 16.67
C LEU A 2 1.86 8.62 15.74
N ASP A 3 2.16 8.23 14.50
CA ASP A 3 1.15 7.99 13.48
C ASP A 3 0.74 6.51 13.46
N ALA A 4 -0.55 6.25 13.25
CA ALA A 4 -1.15 4.92 13.12
C ALA A 4 -0.72 3.91 14.19
N LEU A 5 -0.92 4.27 15.47
CA LEU A 5 -0.51 3.47 16.62
C LEU A 5 -1.04 2.03 16.58
N ASP A 6 -2.22 1.81 16.01
CA ASP A 6 -2.83 0.49 15.84
C ASP A 6 -2.03 -0.44 14.91
N GLU A 7 -1.21 0.11 14.02
CA GLU A 7 -0.38 -0.63 13.06
C GLU A 7 0.98 -1.08 13.65
N CYS A 8 1.29 -0.69 14.89
CA CYS A 8 2.55 -1.02 15.53
C CYS A 8 2.63 -2.51 15.93
N GLY A 9 3.61 -3.24 15.39
CA GLY A 9 3.86 -4.64 15.77
C GLY A 9 4.24 -4.84 17.25
N SER A 10 4.87 -3.84 17.87
CA SER A 10 5.24 -3.80 19.29
C SER A 10 4.38 -2.82 20.09
N ARG A 11 3.07 -2.79 19.77
CA ARG A 11 2.11 -1.86 20.36
C ARG A 11 2.09 -1.91 21.89
N LYS A 12 2.18 -3.10 22.49
CA LYS A 12 2.14 -3.26 23.96
C LYS A 12 3.32 -2.56 24.65
N GLU A 13 4.53 -2.73 24.12
CA GLU A 13 5.73 -2.07 24.61
C GLU A 13 5.63 -0.56 24.44
N LEU A 14 5.21 -0.10 23.25
CA LEU A 14 5.03 1.33 22.94
C LEU A 14 4.01 1.98 23.87
N MET A 15 2.89 1.31 24.16
CA MET A 15 1.89 1.79 25.12
C MET A 15 2.45 1.91 26.54
N GLY A 16 3.34 1.00 26.94
CA GLY A 16 4.08 1.11 28.19
C GLY A 16 4.98 2.33 28.24
N VAL A 17 5.63 2.67 27.13
CA VAL A 17 6.46 3.89 26.99
C VAL A 17 5.59 5.14 27.06
N ILE A 18 4.50 5.21 26.30
CA ILE A 18 3.57 6.35 26.31
C ILE A 18 3.05 6.63 27.72
N LYS A 19 2.70 5.58 28.47
CA LYS A 19 2.28 5.69 29.88
C LYS A 19 3.36 6.24 30.81
N LYS A 20 4.64 5.90 30.57
CA LYS A 20 5.75 6.47 31.34
C LYS A 20 5.96 7.93 30.99
N MET A 21 5.92 8.26 29.69
CA MET A 21 6.11 9.63 29.19
C MET A 21 5.05 10.60 29.72
N SER A 22 3.79 10.17 29.81
CA SER A 22 2.72 11.00 30.35
C SER A 22 2.89 11.33 31.85
N ALA A 23 3.63 10.49 32.59
CA ALA A 23 3.93 10.72 34.00
C ALA A 23 5.10 11.69 34.24
N TRP A 24 5.86 12.06 33.21
CA TRP A 24 7.07 12.89 33.37
C TRP A 24 6.79 14.36 33.72
N GLN A 25 5.55 14.84 33.58
CA GLN A 25 5.17 16.24 33.81
C GLN A 25 6.10 17.26 33.12
N SER A 26 6.67 16.88 31.97
CA SER A 26 7.59 17.73 31.22
C SER A 26 6.81 18.79 30.44
N GLN A 27 7.14 20.06 30.67
CA GLN A 27 6.52 21.18 29.95
C GLN A 27 6.98 21.31 28.49
N GLY A 28 8.06 20.61 28.10
CA GLY A 28 8.61 20.66 26.74
C GLY A 28 8.16 19.53 25.81
N LEU A 29 7.31 18.61 26.28
CA LEU A 29 6.91 17.42 25.54
C LEU A 29 5.43 17.46 25.18
N HIS A 30 5.13 17.51 23.89
CA HIS A 30 3.78 17.39 23.35
C HIS A 30 3.66 16.13 22.50
N LEU A 31 2.68 15.28 22.82
CA LEU A 31 2.40 14.05 22.09
C LEU A 31 1.11 14.21 21.29
N LEU A 32 1.20 13.98 19.99
CA LEU A 32 0.06 13.78 19.09
C LEU A 32 0.10 12.32 18.65
N LEU A 33 -1.02 11.63 18.81
CA LEU A 33 -1.20 10.23 18.44
C LEU A 33 -2.39 10.09 17.50
N THR A 34 -2.26 9.26 16.47
CA THR A 34 -3.38 8.82 15.63
C THR A 34 -3.54 7.31 15.77
N SER A 35 -4.78 6.83 15.69
CA SER A 35 -5.09 5.41 15.84
C SER A 35 -6.52 5.12 15.40
N ARG A 36 -6.78 3.90 14.92
CA ARG A 36 -8.13 3.33 14.92
C ARG A 36 -8.65 3.13 16.35
N ARG A 37 -9.98 3.01 16.48
CA ARG A 37 -10.65 2.74 17.76
C ARG A 37 -10.55 1.27 18.13
N GLU A 38 -9.36 0.87 18.57
CA GLU A 38 -9.09 -0.47 19.12
C GLU A 38 -9.32 -0.50 20.63
N GLY A 39 -9.94 -1.58 21.13
CA GLY A 39 -10.36 -1.65 22.53
C GLY A 39 -9.21 -1.55 23.55
N ASP A 40 -8.04 -2.10 23.24
CA ASP A 40 -6.85 -2.01 24.09
C ASP A 40 -6.24 -0.59 24.08
N ILE A 41 -6.25 0.08 22.94
CA ILE A 41 -5.79 1.46 22.78
C ILE A 41 -6.73 2.41 23.53
N GLU A 42 -8.04 2.30 23.30
CA GLU A 42 -9.06 3.12 23.98
C GLU A 42 -8.99 2.94 25.50
N THR A 43 -8.90 1.69 25.98
CA THR A 43 -8.80 1.41 27.42
C THR A 43 -7.55 2.03 28.03
N THR A 44 -6.42 1.97 27.34
CA THR A 44 -5.15 2.43 27.89
C THR A 44 -5.02 3.94 27.81
N LEU A 45 -5.33 4.54 26.66
CA LEU A 45 -5.28 6.00 26.48
C LEU A 45 -6.35 6.70 27.31
N GLY A 46 -7.55 6.12 27.48
CA GLY A 46 -8.61 6.69 28.33
C GLY A 46 -8.24 6.76 29.82
N ARG A 47 -7.24 6.00 30.29
CA ARG A 47 -6.70 6.11 31.65
C ARG A 47 -5.64 7.19 31.80
N ILE A 48 -5.04 7.62 30.69
CA ILE A 48 -3.88 8.52 30.66
C ILE A 48 -4.31 9.93 30.22
N LEU A 49 -5.20 10.00 29.23
CA LEU A 49 -5.67 11.22 28.61
C LEU A 49 -7.03 11.61 29.18
N LYS A 50 -7.24 12.92 29.34
CA LYS A 50 -8.57 13.47 29.58
C LYS A 50 -9.38 13.40 28.28
N GLY A 51 -10.70 13.23 28.38
CA GLY A 51 -11.58 13.14 27.21
C GLY A 51 -11.49 14.35 26.26
N GLU A 52 -11.22 15.55 26.79
CA GLU A 52 -10.99 16.77 25.99
C GLU A 52 -9.78 16.68 25.04
N ASN A 53 -8.84 15.77 25.31
CA ASN A 53 -7.65 15.54 24.50
C ASN A 53 -7.81 14.35 23.54
N ILE A 54 -9.03 13.82 23.40
CA ILE A 54 -9.35 12.72 22.48
C ILE A 54 -10.29 13.29 21.42
N LEU A 55 -9.79 13.34 20.18
CA LEU A 55 -10.57 13.79 19.03
C LEU A 55 -10.98 12.58 18.20
N CYS A 56 -12.28 12.28 18.19
CA CYS A 56 -12.84 11.34 17.23
C CYS A 56 -13.08 12.08 15.91
N ILE A 57 -12.48 11.57 14.83
CA ILE A 57 -12.71 12.08 13.48
C ILE A 57 -14.16 11.75 13.10
N GLN A 58 -14.95 12.77 12.82
CA GLN A 58 -16.37 12.65 12.45
C GLN A 58 -16.52 12.25 10.99
N THR A 59 -17.40 11.31 10.69
CA THR A 59 -17.60 10.78 9.33
C THR A 59 -18.00 11.87 8.33
N GLU A 60 -18.84 12.82 8.73
CA GLU A 60 -19.31 13.90 7.85
C GLU A 60 -18.18 14.83 7.41
N ALA A 61 -17.21 15.08 8.30
CA ALA A 61 -16.03 15.88 7.98
C ALA A 61 -15.12 15.13 6.99
N VAL A 62 -14.97 13.81 7.19
CA VAL A 62 -14.21 12.95 6.27
C VAL A 62 -14.83 12.95 4.88
N ASP A 63 -16.16 12.86 4.77
CA ASP A 63 -16.84 12.88 3.47
C ASP A 63 -16.63 14.20 2.72
N HIS A 64 -16.59 15.34 3.43
CA HIS A 64 -16.24 16.63 2.83
C HIS A 64 -14.80 16.64 2.27
N ASP A 65 -13.87 16.07 3.02
CA ASP A 65 -12.46 16.01 2.61
C ASP A 65 -12.24 15.01 1.46
N ILE A 66 -12.94 13.87 1.46
CA ILE A 66 -12.96 12.93 0.34
C ILE A 66 -13.50 13.63 -0.91
N LYS A 67 -14.57 14.42 -0.79
CA LYS A 67 -15.12 15.17 -1.92
C LYS A 67 -14.12 16.16 -2.49
N SER A 68 -13.40 16.85 -1.61
CA SER A 68 -12.33 17.79 -2.00
C SER A 68 -11.20 17.06 -2.70
N TYR A 69 -10.77 15.92 -2.16
CA TYR A 69 -9.78 15.02 -2.75
C TYR A 69 -10.20 14.52 -4.16
N VAL A 70 -11.44 14.05 -4.32
CA VAL A 70 -11.97 13.58 -5.62
C VAL A 70 -11.93 14.70 -6.65
N ARG A 71 -12.37 15.91 -6.27
CA ARG A 71 -12.36 17.08 -7.16
C ARG A 71 -10.95 17.48 -7.58
N GLN A 72 -10.02 17.45 -6.63
CA GLN A 72 -8.61 17.75 -6.89
C GLN A 72 -8.00 16.72 -7.86
N ARG A 73 -8.19 15.42 -7.61
CA ARG A 73 -7.71 14.36 -8.53
C ARG A 73 -8.28 14.52 -9.94
N LEU A 74 -9.59 14.75 -10.07
CA LEU A 74 -10.23 15.03 -11.36
C LEU A 74 -9.73 16.30 -12.05
N SER A 75 -9.10 17.23 -11.31
CA SER A 75 -8.55 18.48 -11.85
C SER A 75 -7.09 18.35 -12.27
N ASP A 76 -6.29 17.62 -11.50
CA ASP A 76 -4.83 17.72 -11.49
C ASP A 76 -4.17 16.45 -12.07
N GLU A 77 -4.82 15.30 -11.98
CA GLU A 77 -4.24 14.03 -12.43
C GLU A 77 -4.32 13.87 -13.95
N GLU A 78 -3.21 13.47 -14.57
CA GLU A 78 -3.09 13.29 -16.02
C GLU A 78 -4.05 12.22 -16.56
N SER A 79 -4.11 11.06 -15.90
CA SER A 79 -4.97 9.92 -16.31
C SER A 79 -6.46 10.30 -16.37
N LEU A 80 -6.88 11.26 -15.54
CA LEU A 80 -8.27 11.75 -15.46
C LEU A 80 -8.53 13.02 -16.30
N GLN A 81 -7.51 13.69 -16.85
CA GLN A 81 -7.68 14.94 -17.63
C GLN A 81 -8.62 14.78 -18.83
N LYS A 82 -8.65 13.59 -19.44
CA LYS A 82 -9.54 13.30 -20.58
C LYS A 82 -11.04 13.45 -20.25
N TRP A 83 -11.40 13.44 -18.97
CA TRP A 83 -12.76 13.66 -18.49
C TRP A 83 -13.04 15.12 -18.12
N LYS A 84 -12.03 15.99 -18.13
CA LYS A 84 -12.10 17.36 -17.60
C LYS A 84 -13.08 18.27 -18.33
N ALA A 85 -13.23 18.10 -19.64
CA ALA A 85 -14.06 18.96 -20.47
C ALA A 85 -15.58 18.70 -20.33
N ASP A 86 -15.98 17.49 -19.93
CA ASP A 86 -17.40 17.12 -19.79
C ASP A 86 -17.84 17.20 -18.32
N THR A 87 -18.48 18.33 -17.98
CA THR A 87 -19.00 18.59 -16.62
C THR A 87 -19.97 17.51 -16.15
N THR A 88 -20.79 16.96 -17.05
CA THR A 88 -21.76 15.91 -16.70
C THR A 88 -21.05 14.63 -16.28
N ILE A 89 -19.98 14.26 -16.98
CA ILE A 89 -19.17 13.10 -16.63
C ILE A 89 -18.42 13.33 -15.32
N ARG A 90 -17.84 14.52 -15.11
CA ARG A 90 -17.17 14.86 -13.83
C ARG A 90 -18.13 14.75 -12.65
N GLN A 91 -19.32 15.32 -12.77
CA GLN A 91 -20.35 15.25 -11.73
C GLN A 91 -20.76 13.80 -11.46
N ARG A 92 -20.88 12.97 -12.51
CA ARG A 92 -21.21 11.56 -12.35
C ARG A 92 -20.12 10.78 -11.62
N ILE A 93 -18.84 11.01 -11.95
CA ILE A 93 -17.72 10.40 -11.22
C ILE A 93 -17.75 10.85 -9.75
N GLU A 94 -17.85 12.16 -9.50
CA GLU A 94 -17.90 12.71 -8.14
C GLU A 94 -19.03 12.07 -7.33
N SER A 95 -20.26 12.07 -7.84
CA SER A 95 -21.42 11.49 -7.13
C SER A 95 -21.24 10.00 -6.85
N SER A 96 -20.88 9.19 -7.86
CA SER A 96 -20.75 7.75 -7.67
C SER A 96 -19.62 7.36 -6.72
N VAL A 97 -18.50 8.10 -6.74
CA VAL A 97 -17.40 7.86 -5.80
C VAL A 97 -17.80 8.32 -4.38
N MET A 98 -18.48 9.46 -4.24
CA MET A 98 -18.93 9.92 -2.93
C MET A 98 -20.00 9.01 -2.31
N GLU A 99 -20.89 8.45 -3.13
CA GLU A 99 -21.93 7.52 -2.66
C GLU A 99 -21.35 6.22 -2.07
N GLY A 100 -20.24 5.71 -2.61
CA GLY A 100 -19.62 4.46 -2.16
C GLY A 100 -18.46 4.61 -1.17
N ALA A 101 -17.88 5.81 -1.03
CA ALA A 101 -16.67 5.98 -0.22
C ALA A 101 -16.90 5.70 1.27
N HIS A 102 -18.04 6.09 1.83
CA HIS A 102 -18.41 5.86 3.25
C HIS A 102 -17.25 6.15 4.24
N GLY A 103 -16.61 7.31 4.12
CA GLY A 103 -15.45 7.69 4.95
C GLY A 103 -14.10 7.01 4.59
N MET A 104 -14.03 6.20 3.54
CA MET A 104 -12.82 5.50 3.12
C MET A 104 -12.09 6.21 1.96
N PHE A 105 -11.13 7.08 2.28
CA PHE A 105 -10.24 7.69 1.28
C PHE A 105 -9.59 6.65 0.35
N ARG A 106 -9.17 5.53 0.93
CA ARG A 106 -8.49 4.48 0.17
C ARG A 106 -9.39 3.84 -0.88
N TRP A 107 -10.67 3.66 -0.57
CA TRP A 107 -11.65 3.17 -1.53
C TRP A 107 -11.82 4.18 -2.68
N ALA A 108 -11.99 5.47 -2.35
CA ALA A 108 -12.13 6.52 -3.35
C ALA A 108 -10.89 6.64 -4.26
N ALA A 109 -9.69 6.55 -3.68
CA ALA A 109 -8.43 6.53 -4.42
C ALA A 109 -8.38 5.37 -5.43
N CYS A 110 -8.66 4.13 -5.00
CA CYS A 110 -8.68 2.98 -5.89
C CYS A 110 -9.71 3.11 -7.02
N GLN A 111 -10.91 3.65 -6.73
CA GLN A 111 -11.91 3.86 -7.79
C GLN A 111 -11.44 4.89 -8.81
N LEU A 112 -10.83 5.99 -8.36
CA LEU A 112 -10.29 7.01 -9.27
C LEU A 112 -9.18 6.46 -10.16
N ASP A 113 -8.28 5.64 -9.63
CA ASP A 113 -7.23 4.98 -10.41
C ASP A 113 -7.86 4.09 -11.51
N ILE A 114 -8.85 3.26 -11.17
CA ILE A 114 -9.57 2.39 -12.13
C ILE A 114 -10.29 3.21 -13.21
N LEU A 115 -10.94 4.32 -12.82
CA LEU A 115 -11.61 5.23 -13.76
C LEU A 115 -10.59 6.00 -14.63
N GLY A 116 -9.38 6.22 -14.11
CA GLY A 116 -8.23 6.75 -14.83
C GLY A 116 -7.76 5.82 -15.96
N GLU A 117 -7.91 4.51 -15.82
CA GLU A 117 -7.54 3.54 -16.86
C GLU A 117 -8.57 3.39 -17.99
N CYS A 118 -9.78 3.91 -17.81
CA CYS A 118 -10.83 3.84 -18.83
C CYS A 118 -10.42 4.62 -20.10
N ARG A 119 -10.49 3.98 -21.27
CA ARG A 119 -10.06 4.57 -22.56
C ARG A 119 -11.17 5.38 -23.24
N ASN A 120 -12.42 5.08 -22.94
CA ASN A 120 -13.58 5.70 -23.57
C ASN A 120 -14.77 5.77 -22.61
N ARG A 121 -15.75 6.61 -22.97
CA ARG A 121 -16.95 6.85 -22.15
C ARG A 121 -17.74 5.57 -21.86
N ARG A 122 -17.76 4.59 -22.77
CA ARG A 122 -18.45 3.32 -22.54
C ARG A 122 -17.81 2.54 -21.40
N GLN A 123 -16.49 2.40 -21.40
CA GLN A 123 -15.75 1.74 -20.31
C GLN A 123 -15.95 2.47 -18.99
N LEU A 124 -15.86 3.80 -19.00
CA LEU A 124 -16.07 4.62 -17.81
C LEU A 124 -17.47 4.41 -17.21
N LEU A 125 -18.51 4.46 -18.04
CA LEU A 125 -19.90 4.28 -17.59
C LEU A 125 -20.16 2.86 -17.08
N GLN A 126 -19.49 1.84 -17.65
CA GLN A 126 -19.54 0.47 -17.15
C GLN A 126 -18.85 0.36 -15.78
N ALA A 127 -17.66 0.93 -15.63
CA ALA A 127 -16.92 0.94 -14.36
C ALA A 127 -17.71 1.66 -13.25
N LEU A 128 -18.33 2.81 -13.55
CA LEU A 128 -19.18 3.55 -12.60
C LEU A 128 -20.46 2.78 -12.21
N ALA A 129 -20.95 1.89 -13.08
CA ALA A 129 -22.13 1.07 -12.79
C ALA A 129 -21.80 -0.19 -11.99
N ASP A 130 -20.53 -0.59 -11.98
CA ASP A 130 -20.01 -1.76 -11.29
C ASP A 130 -18.89 -1.33 -10.33
N LEU A 131 -19.17 -0.39 -9.44
CA LEU A 131 -18.24 -0.05 -8.36
C LEU A 131 -18.32 -1.09 -7.24
N PRO A 132 -17.17 -1.47 -6.63
CA PRO A 132 -17.16 -2.43 -5.53
C PRO A 132 -17.82 -1.85 -4.27
N PRO A 133 -18.59 -2.63 -3.52
CA PRO A 133 -19.32 -2.14 -2.35
C PRO A 133 -18.42 -1.74 -1.18
N ASP A 134 -17.20 -2.29 -1.12
CA ASP A 134 -16.26 -2.06 -0.03
C ASP A 134 -14.80 -2.21 -0.49
N LEU A 135 -13.88 -2.03 0.46
CA LEU A 135 -12.45 -2.09 0.21
C LEU A 135 -11.95 -3.53 -0.03
N ASP A 136 -12.60 -4.54 0.54
CA ASP A 136 -12.23 -5.94 0.34
C ASP A 136 -12.53 -6.37 -1.11
N GLU A 137 -13.71 -6.04 -1.63
CA GLU A 137 -14.09 -6.31 -3.01
C GLU A 137 -13.28 -5.45 -4.00
N THR A 138 -12.88 -4.24 -3.58
CA THR A 138 -11.89 -3.44 -4.33
C THR A 138 -10.59 -4.21 -4.49
N TYR A 139 -10.03 -4.78 -3.41
CA TYR A 139 -8.80 -5.56 -3.47
C TYR A 139 -8.96 -6.87 -4.24
N ASN A 140 -10.09 -7.57 -4.11
CA ASN A 140 -10.41 -8.74 -4.94
C ASN A 140 -10.29 -8.44 -6.42
N ARG A 141 -10.86 -7.31 -6.85
CA ARG A 141 -10.88 -6.90 -8.26
C ARG A 141 -9.49 -6.52 -8.75
N ILE A 142 -8.74 -5.73 -7.97
CA ILE A 142 -7.38 -5.33 -8.34
C ILE A 142 -6.47 -6.57 -8.45
N LEU A 143 -6.49 -7.46 -7.45
CA LEU A 143 -5.71 -8.69 -7.45
C LEU A 143 -6.14 -9.67 -8.56
N GLY A 144 -7.45 -9.72 -8.87
CA GLY A 144 -8.01 -10.53 -9.94
C GLY A 144 -7.74 -9.99 -11.35
N ALA A 145 -7.42 -8.70 -11.48
CA ALA A 145 -7.06 -8.05 -12.74
C ALA A 145 -5.59 -8.22 -13.13
N ILE A 146 -4.73 -8.65 -12.19
CA ILE A 146 -3.32 -8.94 -12.46
C ILE A 146 -3.23 -10.03 -13.54
N LYS A 147 -2.41 -9.79 -14.57
CA LYS A 147 -2.24 -10.74 -15.68
C LYS A 147 -1.71 -12.06 -15.15
N LYS A 148 -2.14 -13.17 -15.75
CA LYS A 148 -1.69 -14.52 -15.33
C LYS A 148 -0.16 -14.70 -15.33
N SER A 149 0.53 -14.04 -16.27
CA SER A 149 2.00 -14.00 -16.34
C SER A 149 2.63 -13.29 -15.15
N ASP A 150 1.92 -12.33 -14.56
CA ASP A 150 2.46 -11.39 -13.58
C ASP A 150 2.15 -11.84 -12.14
N ILE A 151 1.27 -12.84 -11.98
CA ILE A 151 0.88 -13.40 -10.68
C ILE A 151 2.09 -13.81 -9.82
N PRO A 152 3.11 -14.55 -10.34
CA PRO A 152 4.26 -14.92 -9.53
C PRO A 152 5.03 -13.71 -9.01
N TYR A 153 5.23 -12.69 -9.86
CA TYR A 153 5.92 -11.46 -9.48
C TYR A 153 5.10 -10.68 -8.43
N ALA A 154 3.79 -10.52 -8.65
CA ALA A 154 2.91 -9.84 -7.72
C ALA A 154 2.92 -10.49 -6.33
N ILE A 155 2.89 -11.83 -6.24
CA ILE A 155 2.97 -12.55 -4.96
C ILE A 155 4.30 -12.28 -4.25
N ARG A 156 5.43 -12.33 -4.99
CA ARG A 156 6.77 -12.04 -4.45
C ARG A 156 6.85 -10.60 -3.95
N ILE A 157 6.51 -9.63 -4.80
CA ILE A 157 6.51 -8.19 -4.49
C ILE A 157 5.66 -7.91 -3.26
N LEU A 158 4.38 -8.30 -3.25
CA LEU A 158 3.46 -8.01 -2.15
C LEU A 158 3.92 -8.68 -0.84
N ARG A 159 4.48 -9.90 -0.90
CA ARG A 159 5.04 -10.59 0.28
C ARG A 159 6.18 -9.79 0.88
N TRP A 160 7.13 -9.37 0.07
CA TRP A 160 8.29 -8.62 0.55
C TRP A 160 7.88 -7.23 1.06
N LEU A 161 6.99 -6.52 0.37
CA LEU A 161 6.48 -5.22 0.84
C LEU A 161 5.68 -5.34 2.15
N ALA A 162 4.94 -6.43 2.34
CA ALA A 162 4.16 -6.66 3.55
C ALA A 162 5.00 -7.05 4.77
N PHE A 163 6.09 -7.80 4.59
CA PHE A 163 6.81 -8.46 5.68
C PHE A 163 8.28 -8.05 5.84
N SER A 164 8.78 -7.13 5.02
CA SER A 164 10.11 -6.54 5.22
C SER A 164 10.15 -5.66 6.47
N SER A 165 11.29 -5.68 7.17
CA SER A 165 11.50 -4.90 8.39
C SER A 165 11.73 -3.42 8.15
N ARG A 166 12.00 -3.03 6.90
CA ARG A 166 12.22 -1.65 6.46
C ARG A 166 11.54 -1.40 5.11
N PRO A 167 11.27 -0.13 4.74
CA PRO A 167 10.98 0.24 3.37
C PRO A 167 12.02 -0.31 2.39
N MET A 168 11.56 -0.75 1.23
CA MET A 168 12.40 -1.36 0.19
C MET A 168 12.63 -0.37 -0.94
N MET A 169 13.86 -0.30 -1.45
CA MET A 169 14.15 0.52 -2.63
C MET A 169 13.51 -0.11 -3.86
N LEU A 170 13.11 0.72 -4.84
CA LEU A 170 12.51 0.26 -6.08
C LEU A 170 13.37 -0.79 -6.80
N ALA A 171 14.68 -0.56 -6.86
CA ALA A 171 15.62 -1.52 -7.44
C ALA A 171 15.67 -2.87 -6.68
N GLU A 172 15.57 -2.84 -5.35
CA GLU A 172 15.52 -4.07 -4.55
C GLU A 172 14.25 -4.88 -4.83
N VAL A 173 13.11 -4.19 -5.00
CA VAL A 173 11.83 -4.86 -5.30
C VAL A 173 11.83 -5.46 -6.70
N ALA A 174 12.46 -4.78 -7.66
CA ALA A 174 12.65 -5.29 -9.02
C ALA A 174 13.48 -6.59 -9.04
N GLU A 175 14.52 -6.68 -8.22
CA GLU A 175 15.34 -7.88 -8.08
C GLU A 175 14.64 -9.00 -7.31
N ILE A 176 13.88 -8.65 -6.27
CA ILE A 176 13.06 -9.58 -5.49
C ILE A 176 12.01 -10.29 -6.35
N ALA A 177 11.53 -9.64 -7.40
CA ALA A 177 10.63 -10.27 -8.36
C ALA A 177 11.23 -11.55 -8.95
N ALA A 178 12.56 -11.70 -8.97
CA ALA A 178 13.29 -12.87 -9.48
C ALA A 178 13.72 -13.88 -8.40
N ILE A 179 13.39 -13.66 -7.13
CA ILE A 179 13.81 -14.54 -6.02
C ILE A 179 12.65 -15.43 -5.58
N ASP A 180 12.88 -16.75 -5.57
CA ASP A 180 11.92 -17.76 -5.14
C ASP A 180 12.61 -18.96 -4.51
N ALA A 181 12.51 -19.04 -3.18
CA ALA A 181 13.20 -20.08 -2.42
C ALA A 181 12.72 -21.51 -2.71
N ASP A 182 11.54 -21.65 -3.32
CA ASP A 182 10.93 -22.92 -3.65
C ASP A 182 11.33 -23.41 -5.06
N ARG A 183 12.13 -22.63 -5.80
CA ARG A 183 12.70 -22.97 -7.12
C ARG A 183 14.20 -23.26 -7.04
N ARG A 184 14.73 -23.87 -8.12
CA ARG A 184 16.18 -24.06 -8.33
C ARG A 184 16.54 -23.64 -9.77
N PRO A 185 17.45 -22.67 -9.97
CA PRO A 185 18.06 -21.85 -8.92
C PRO A 185 17.02 -20.98 -8.19
N GLY A 186 17.32 -20.61 -6.93
CA GLY A 186 16.40 -19.81 -6.11
C GLY A 186 16.41 -18.32 -6.45
N PHE A 187 17.36 -17.90 -7.27
CA PHE A 187 17.45 -16.60 -7.88
C PHE A 187 17.87 -16.81 -9.34
N ASP A 188 17.15 -16.18 -10.26
CA ASP A 188 17.47 -16.17 -11.67
C ASP A 188 17.67 -14.72 -12.12
N ARG A 189 18.89 -14.38 -12.53
CA ARG A 189 19.21 -13.01 -12.94
C ARG A 189 18.42 -12.59 -14.17
N ASP A 190 18.05 -13.53 -15.04
CA ASP A 190 17.29 -13.27 -16.25
C ASP A 190 15.78 -13.10 -15.97
N GLU A 191 15.32 -13.38 -14.73
CA GLU A 191 13.95 -13.05 -14.26
C GLU A 191 13.87 -11.65 -13.58
N VAL A 192 15.00 -10.92 -13.44
CA VAL A 192 14.98 -9.57 -12.85
C VAL A 192 14.23 -8.61 -13.76
N LEU A 193 13.38 -7.74 -13.19
CA LEU A 193 12.66 -6.74 -13.97
C LEU A 193 13.65 -5.73 -14.57
N GLU A 194 13.72 -5.70 -15.90
CA GLU A 194 14.58 -4.77 -16.66
C GLU A 194 14.25 -3.30 -16.37
N ASP A 195 12.96 -2.97 -16.32
CA ASP A 195 12.47 -1.69 -15.82
C ASP A 195 11.89 -1.86 -14.42
N PRO A 196 12.54 -1.31 -13.37
CA PRO A 196 12.02 -1.36 -12.01
C PRO A 196 10.62 -0.75 -11.84
N LEU A 197 10.22 0.19 -12.71
CA LEU A 197 8.87 0.77 -12.68
C LEU A 197 7.76 -0.24 -13.01
N GLU A 198 8.09 -1.39 -13.61
CA GLU A 198 7.12 -2.47 -13.84
C GLU A 198 6.50 -2.98 -12.53
N VAL A 199 7.15 -2.77 -11.37
CA VAL A 199 6.55 -3.03 -10.04
C VAL A 199 5.20 -2.32 -9.88
N LEU A 200 5.09 -1.07 -10.35
CA LEU A 200 3.86 -0.28 -10.29
C LEU A 200 2.83 -0.76 -11.30
N SER A 201 3.27 -1.23 -12.47
CA SER A 201 2.41 -1.80 -13.51
C SER A 201 1.79 -3.14 -13.04
N ILE A 202 2.61 -4.00 -12.43
CA ILE A 202 2.21 -5.34 -11.95
C ILE A 202 1.23 -5.24 -10.77
N CYS A 203 1.54 -4.43 -9.77
CA CYS A 203 0.75 -4.34 -8.55
C CYS A 203 -0.26 -3.18 -8.55
N SER A 204 -0.19 -2.27 -9.53
CA SER A 204 -1.12 -1.16 -9.75
C SER A 204 -1.38 -0.39 -8.45
N SER A 205 -2.65 -0.08 -8.16
CA SER A 205 -3.08 0.67 -6.99
C SER A 205 -2.66 0.05 -5.66
N LEU A 206 -2.17 -1.20 -5.58
CA LEU A 206 -1.76 -1.82 -4.31
C LEU A 206 -0.43 -1.31 -3.76
N VAL A 207 0.39 -0.67 -4.60
CA VAL A 207 1.72 -0.16 -4.25
C VAL A 207 1.86 1.30 -4.62
N THR A 208 2.80 1.99 -3.99
CA THR A 208 3.10 3.39 -4.27
C THR A 208 4.60 3.66 -4.14
N LEU A 209 5.09 4.68 -4.84
CA LEU A 209 6.42 5.22 -4.64
C LEU A 209 6.38 6.30 -3.57
N ALA A 210 7.33 6.24 -2.64
CA ALA A 210 7.70 7.37 -1.80
C ALA A 210 9.10 7.83 -2.18
N ALA A 211 9.24 9.12 -2.46
CA ALA A 211 10.55 9.71 -2.71
C ALA A 211 11.37 9.66 -1.41
N SER A 212 12.60 9.13 -1.49
CA SER A 212 13.61 9.44 -0.48
C SER A 212 13.89 10.93 -0.57
N HIS A 213 13.92 11.63 0.56
CA HIS A 213 14.19 13.05 0.62
C HIS A 213 15.57 13.38 -0.01
N SER A 214 15.58 13.72 -1.29
CA SER A 214 16.68 14.42 -1.95
C SER A 214 16.13 15.30 -3.06
N VAL A 215 16.01 16.58 -2.71
CA VAL A 215 16.15 17.83 -3.49
C VAL A 215 15.71 17.82 -4.96
N ASP A 216 14.74 18.69 -5.26
CA ASP A 216 14.46 19.38 -6.52
C ASP A 216 14.85 18.65 -7.81
N SER A 217 14.01 17.72 -8.24
CA SER A 217 13.90 17.36 -9.65
C SER A 217 12.55 17.86 -10.17
N ASP A 218 12.58 18.89 -11.01
CA ASP A 218 11.43 19.48 -11.70
C ASP A 218 10.96 18.60 -12.89
N SER A 219 11.49 17.36 -13.00
CA SER A 219 11.11 16.38 -14.00
C SER A 219 10.20 15.33 -13.39
N ARG A 220 8.92 15.36 -13.81
CA ARG A 220 7.89 14.37 -13.44
C ARG A 220 8.18 12.95 -13.95
N TYR A 221 9.26 12.76 -14.69
CA TYR A 221 9.70 11.49 -15.28
C TYR A 221 11.02 10.96 -14.70
N ASP A 222 11.64 11.69 -13.76
CA ASP A 222 12.88 11.25 -13.14
C ASP A 222 12.55 10.63 -11.79
N VAL A 223 12.54 9.30 -11.72
CA VAL A 223 12.35 8.58 -10.45
C VAL A 223 13.54 8.91 -9.56
N PRO A 224 13.35 9.59 -8.41
CA PRO A 224 14.47 9.97 -7.56
C PRO A 224 15.32 8.75 -7.21
N VAL A 225 16.63 8.88 -7.31
CA VAL A 225 17.58 7.84 -6.88
C VAL A 225 17.30 7.50 -5.42
N GLY A 226 17.04 6.22 -5.14
CA GLY A 226 16.67 5.75 -3.80
C GLY A 226 15.17 5.86 -3.48
N SER A 227 14.30 6.03 -4.48
CA SER A 227 12.84 5.89 -4.30
C SER A 227 12.51 4.54 -3.66
N VAL A 228 11.65 4.57 -2.65
CA VAL A 228 11.20 3.37 -1.95
C VAL A 228 9.80 3.01 -2.39
N VAL A 229 9.53 1.71 -2.47
CA VAL A 229 8.20 1.17 -2.76
C VAL A 229 7.55 0.78 -1.45
N LEU A 230 6.29 1.16 -1.29
CA LEU A 230 5.47 0.80 -0.15
C LEU A 230 4.19 0.14 -0.65
N LEU A 231 3.54 -0.64 0.21
CA LEU A 231 2.11 -0.86 0.02
C LEU A 231 1.41 0.50 0.05
N ALA A 232 0.50 0.72 -0.89
CA ALA A 232 -0.16 2.02 -1.01
C ALA A 232 -1.05 2.37 0.20
N HIS A 233 -1.39 1.38 1.03
CA HIS A 233 -1.97 1.59 2.36
C HIS A 233 -1.83 0.32 3.21
N TYR A 234 -1.79 0.46 4.54
CA TYR A 234 -1.70 -0.67 5.48
C TYR A 234 -2.86 -1.68 5.32
N SER A 235 -4.04 -1.20 4.96
CA SER A 235 -5.21 -2.05 4.69
C SER A 235 -4.98 -3.09 3.59
N VAL A 236 -4.01 -2.89 2.68
CA VAL A 236 -3.60 -3.91 1.72
C VAL A 236 -3.00 -5.11 2.46
N LYS A 237 -2.07 -4.88 3.38
CA LYS A 237 -1.49 -5.93 4.22
C LYS A 237 -2.57 -6.61 5.07
N GLU A 238 -3.44 -5.84 5.71
CA GLU A 238 -4.56 -6.39 6.50
C GLU A 238 -5.43 -7.33 5.68
N TYR A 239 -5.72 -6.96 4.44
CA TYR A 239 -6.51 -7.79 3.53
C TYR A 239 -5.78 -9.08 3.16
N LEU A 240 -4.51 -9.00 2.78
CA LEU A 240 -3.68 -10.15 2.38
C LEU A 240 -3.54 -11.20 3.49
N ILE A 241 -3.55 -10.79 4.77
CA ILE A 241 -3.45 -11.71 5.91
C ILE A 241 -4.81 -12.17 6.47
N SER A 242 -5.90 -11.60 5.97
CA SER A 242 -7.25 -11.85 6.49
C SER A 242 -7.78 -13.24 6.14
N GLU A 243 -8.80 -13.70 6.87
CA GLU A 243 -9.59 -14.87 6.45
C GLU A 243 -10.45 -14.58 5.22
N ARG A 244 -10.78 -13.30 4.99
CA ARG A 244 -11.71 -12.87 3.94
C ARG A 244 -11.11 -13.13 2.54
N ILE A 245 -9.81 -12.91 2.37
CA ILE A 245 -9.13 -13.24 1.10
C ILE A 245 -9.05 -14.75 0.86
N ARG A 246 -8.94 -15.58 1.91
CA ARG A 246 -8.90 -17.05 1.76
C ARG A 246 -10.17 -17.62 1.15
N GLN A 247 -11.29 -16.94 1.41
CA GLN A 247 -12.61 -17.33 0.91
C GLN A 247 -12.98 -16.63 -0.40
N SER A 248 -12.10 -15.76 -0.93
CA SER A 248 -12.36 -14.99 -2.14
C SER A 248 -11.69 -15.58 -3.37
N LYS A 249 -11.96 -14.96 -4.53
CA LYS A 249 -11.30 -15.30 -5.80
C LYS A 249 -9.81 -14.95 -5.82
N ALA A 250 -9.35 -14.13 -4.86
CA ALA A 250 -7.97 -13.71 -4.70
C ALA A 250 -7.20 -14.55 -3.66
N SER A 251 -7.72 -15.72 -3.27
CA SER A 251 -7.12 -16.59 -2.24
C SER A 251 -5.68 -17.01 -2.50
N ILE A 252 -5.24 -17.03 -3.77
CA ILE A 252 -3.84 -17.29 -4.15
C ILE A 252 -2.86 -16.25 -3.60
N TYR A 253 -3.34 -15.04 -3.29
CA TYR A 253 -2.54 -13.96 -2.69
C TYR A 253 -2.62 -13.96 -1.16
N SER A 254 -3.34 -14.90 -0.54
CA SER A 254 -3.42 -14.98 0.92
C SER A 254 -2.04 -15.24 1.52
N MET A 255 -1.75 -14.55 2.61
CA MET A 255 -0.46 -14.59 3.29
C MET A 255 -0.63 -15.03 4.73
N ASP A 256 0.19 -15.99 5.15
CA ASP A 256 0.39 -16.32 6.55
C ASP A 256 1.66 -15.63 7.04
N PRO A 257 1.61 -14.79 8.10
CA PRO A 257 2.78 -14.05 8.57
C PRO A 257 4.00 -14.92 8.88
N VAL A 258 3.80 -16.08 9.51
CA VAL A 258 4.90 -16.97 9.91
C VAL A 258 5.54 -17.58 8.67
N LEU A 259 4.73 -18.08 7.73
CA LEU A 259 5.23 -18.65 6.49
C LEU A 259 5.91 -17.60 5.60
N CYS A 260 5.39 -16.37 5.56
CA CYS A 260 6.01 -15.29 4.80
C CYS A 260 7.39 -14.91 5.35
N HIS A 261 7.53 -14.76 6.67
CA HIS A 261 8.84 -14.50 7.28
C HIS A 261 9.82 -15.66 7.05
N GLN A 262 9.37 -16.92 7.17
CA GLN A 262 10.19 -18.09 6.87
C GLN A 262 10.65 -18.12 5.41
N HIS A 263 9.76 -17.83 4.47
CA HIS A 263 10.08 -17.81 3.04
C HIS A 263 11.08 -16.68 2.73
N ILE A 264 10.86 -15.47 3.23
CA ILE A 264 11.80 -14.35 3.07
C ILE A 264 13.19 -14.73 3.62
N ALA A 265 13.27 -15.33 4.81
CA ALA A 265 14.55 -15.77 5.37
C ALA A 265 15.27 -16.80 4.48
N LYS A 266 14.53 -17.76 3.90
CA LYS A 266 15.09 -18.73 2.94
C LYS A 266 15.58 -18.04 1.66
N CYS A 267 14.80 -17.11 1.11
CA CYS A 267 15.19 -16.31 -0.07
C CYS A 267 16.49 -15.56 0.19
N CYS A 268 16.62 -14.87 1.32
CA CYS A 268 17.86 -14.18 1.69
C CYS A 268 19.06 -15.13 1.72
N ILE A 269 18.92 -16.30 2.34
CA ILE A 269 20.01 -17.29 2.42
C ILE A 269 20.40 -17.77 1.03
N GLN A 270 19.43 -18.16 0.20
CA GLN A 270 19.72 -18.65 -1.15
C GLN A 270 20.33 -17.58 -2.04
N TYR A 271 19.84 -16.34 -1.95
CA TYR A 271 20.43 -15.19 -2.65
C TYR A 271 21.88 -14.95 -2.20
N LEU A 272 22.20 -15.06 -0.91
CA LEU A 272 23.59 -14.91 -0.45
C LEU A 272 24.51 -16.07 -0.89
N LEU A 273 23.97 -17.29 -0.96
CA LEU A 273 24.74 -18.47 -1.37
C LEU A 273 25.20 -18.41 -2.83
N GLN A 274 24.56 -17.60 -3.68
CA GLN A 274 25.00 -17.40 -5.07
C GLN A 274 26.42 -16.81 -5.15
N PHE A 275 26.84 -16.03 -4.14
CA PHE A 275 28.17 -15.42 -4.10
C PHE A 275 29.26 -16.38 -3.59
N ASN A 276 28.88 -17.56 -3.08
CA ASN A 276 29.81 -18.58 -2.58
C ASN A 276 30.26 -19.58 -3.66
N THR A 277 29.74 -19.49 -4.89
CA THR A 277 30.35 -20.19 -6.02
C THR A 277 31.55 -19.40 -6.52
N PRO A 278 32.80 -19.89 -6.38
CA PRO A 278 33.94 -19.22 -6.97
C PRO A 278 33.71 -19.13 -8.48
N HIS A 279 33.66 -17.91 -9.02
CA HIS A 279 33.87 -17.72 -10.45
C HIS A 279 35.23 -18.35 -10.77
N ALA A 280 35.23 -19.47 -11.49
CA ALA A 280 36.45 -19.98 -12.06
C ALA A 280 37.01 -18.88 -12.97
N LEU A 281 38.12 -18.27 -12.55
CA LEU A 281 38.97 -17.43 -13.39
C LEU A 281 39.67 -18.34 -14.41
N THR A 282 38.90 -18.85 -15.36
CA THR A 282 39.33 -19.50 -16.60
C THR A 282 38.08 -19.43 -17.49
N GLU A 283 38.04 -18.66 -18.56
CA GLU A 283 38.85 -18.88 -19.77
C GLU A 283 39.26 -17.56 -20.44
N GLU A 284 40.45 -17.61 -21.04
CA GLU A 284 41.10 -16.61 -21.90
C GLU A 284 40.32 -16.34 -23.19
#